data_AF-A0A7W2MBI2-F1
#
_entry.id   AF-A0A7W2MBI2-F1
#
_cell.length_a   1.000
_cell.length_b   1.000
_cell.length_c   1.000
_cell.angle_alpha   90.00
_cell.angle_beta   90.00
_cell.angle_gamma   90.00
#
_symmetry.space_group_name_H-M   'P 1'
#
loop_
_entity.id
_entity.type
_entity.pdbx_description
1 polymer ?
#
loop_
_entity_poly.entity_id
_entity_poly.type
_entity_poly.pdbx_seq_one_letter_code
_entity_poly.pdbx_strand_id
1 'polypeptide(L)'
;MGIFSRFTDIINSNINNLLDKAEDPAKMVRLIIQEMEDTLVEVRSSSAKTLADKKELARQASRFEADASQWQEKAELALSKDREDLARAALMEKKKCVESAGALREELSRVDSHIAKLQSEISQLQDKLADAKSRQKAIIMREKTANSRLKVKQNIDSDKVNDALSRFDRYERKIDGIEAQVESYDMGSKSLADEISELASDEKVDDELAQLKAKMKSETKNKSS
;
A
#
# COMPACT_ATOMS: atom_id res chain seq x y z
N MET A 1 -5.35 -1.12 -32.06
CA MET A 1 -6.45 -0.45 -31.34
C MET A 1 -6.20 1.05 -31.37
N GLY A 2 -7.23 1.86 -31.64
CA GLY A 2 -7.08 3.32 -31.66
C GLY A 2 -6.88 3.92 -30.27
N ILE A 3 -6.30 5.12 -30.19
CA ILE A 3 -6.07 5.86 -28.93
C ILE A 3 -7.36 6.02 -28.10
N PHE A 4 -8.48 6.27 -28.77
CA PHE A 4 -9.79 6.43 -28.14
C PHE A 4 -10.38 5.11 -27.62
N SER A 5 -10.08 3.98 -28.26
CA SER A 5 -10.48 2.67 -27.78
C SER A 5 -9.78 2.37 -26.46
N ARG A 6 -8.45 2.55 -26.43
CA ARG A 6 -7.64 2.37 -25.21
C ARG A 6 -8.12 3.27 -24.08
N PHE A 7 -8.37 4.55 -24.37
CA PHE A 7 -8.93 5.50 -23.40
C PHE A 7 -10.27 5.01 -22.82
N THR A 8 -11.20 4.59 -23.70
CA THR A 8 -12.53 4.14 -23.29
C THR A 8 -12.45 2.88 -22.44
N ASP A 9 -11.58 1.94 -22.81
CA ASP A 9 -11.32 0.72 -22.06
C ASP A 9 -10.76 1.05 -20.67
N ILE A 10 -9.82 2.00 -20.57
CA ILE A 10 -9.24 2.45 -19.29
C ILE A 10 -10.29 3.10 -18.40
N ILE A 11 -11.10 4.03 -18.92
CA ILE A 11 -12.11 4.76 -18.15
C ILE A 11 -13.19 3.79 -17.64
N ASN A 12 -13.63 2.87 -18.49
CA ASN A 12 -14.64 1.87 -18.16
C ASN A 12 -14.08 0.69 -17.36
N SER A 13 -12.76 0.51 -17.34
CA SER A 13 -12.15 -0.55 -16.56
C SER A 13 -12.42 -0.34 -15.07
N ASN A 14 -12.93 -1.39 -14.43
CA ASN A 14 -12.95 -1.46 -12.99
C ASN A 14 -11.57 -1.97 -12.53
N ILE A 15 -10.74 -1.05 -12.04
CA ILE A 15 -9.42 -1.36 -11.50
C ILE A 15 -9.49 -2.48 -10.45
N ASN A 16 -10.58 -2.56 -9.66
CA ASN A 16 -10.75 -3.66 -8.69
C ASN A 16 -10.83 -5.03 -9.38
N ASN A 17 -11.63 -5.14 -10.44
CA ASN A 17 -11.79 -6.40 -11.17
C ASN A 17 -10.49 -6.86 -11.85
N LEU A 18 -9.65 -5.90 -12.28
CA LEU A 18 -8.33 -6.20 -12.83
C LEU A 18 -7.36 -6.66 -11.74
N LEU A 19 -7.47 -6.11 -10.54
CA LEU A 19 -6.62 -6.48 -9.39
C LEU A 19 -6.97 -7.85 -8.81
N ASP A 20 -8.25 -8.22 -8.79
CA ASP A 20 -8.72 -9.50 -8.23
C ASP A 20 -8.18 -10.73 -9.00
N LYS A 21 -7.73 -10.54 -10.24
CA LYS A 21 -7.19 -11.60 -11.11
C LYS A 21 -5.68 -11.51 -11.30
N ALA A 22 -5.02 -10.53 -10.69
CA ALA A 22 -3.59 -10.28 -10.89
C ALA A 22 -2.74 -11.09 -9.90
N GLU A 23 -1.75 -11.83 -10.40
CA GLU A 23 -0.72 -12.46 -9.56
C GLU A 23 0.14 -11.43 -8.84
N ASP A 24 0.43 -10.30 -9.50
CA ASP A 24 1.14 -9.16 -8.92
C ASP A 24 0.30 -7.87 -9.08
N PRO A 25 -0.58 -7.57 -8.10
CA PRO A 25 -1.40 -6.36 -8.09
C PRO A 25 -0.58 -5.06 -8.14
N ALA A 26 0.60 -5.02 -7.53
CA ALA A 26 1.42 -3.81 -7.47
C ALA A 26 2.04 -3.47 -8.83
N LYS A 27 2.52 -4.49 -9.55
CA LYS A 27 3.02 -4.33 -10.92
C LYS A 27 1.90 -4.00 -11.90
N MET A 28 0.74 -4.64 -11.79
CA MET A 28 -0.40 -4.37 -12.66
C MET A 28 -0.89 -2.92 -12.55
N VAL A 29 -1.08 -2.39 -11.33
CA VAL A 29 -1.47 -0.98 -11.18
C VAL A 29 -0.41 -0.03 -11.75
N ARG A 30 0.87 -0.36 -11.62
CA ARG A 30 1.95 0.46 -12.19
C ARG A 30 1.86 0.53 -13.72
N LEU A 31 1.61 -0.61 -14.39
CA LEU A 31 1.46 -0.66 -15.84
C LEU A 31 0.22 0.12 -16.31
N ILE A 32 -0.89 0.01 -15.59
CA ILE A 32 -2.11 0.78 -15.88
C ILE A 32 -1.83 2.28 -15.75
N ILE A 33 -1.17 2.71 -14.66
CA ILE A 33 -0.79 4.12 -14.46
C ILE A 33 0.08 4.62 -15.62
N GLN A 34 1.06 3.83 -16.04
CA GLN A 34 1.93 4.19 -17.16
C GLN A 34 1.14 4.33 -18.47
N GLU A 35 0.26 3.37 -18.78
CA GLU A 35 -0.57 3.42 -19.99
C GLU A 35 -1.53 4.63 -19.98
N MET A 36 -2.06 4.98 -18.81
CA MET A 36 -2.87 6.19 -18.61
C MET A 36 -2.06 7.48 -18.81
N GLU A 37 -0.82 7.53 -18.32
CA GLU A 37 0.08 8.67 -18.51
C GLU A 37 0.45 8.85 -19.98
N ASP A 38 0.80 7.76 -20.67
CA ASP A 38 1.11 7.76 -22.10
C ASP A 38 -0.10 8.23 -22.92
N THR A 39 -1.29 7.68 -22.62
CA THR A 39 -2.54 8.08 -23.26
C THR A 39 -2.86 9.56 -23.01
N LEU A 40 -2.61 10.07 -21.79
CA LEU A 40 -2.83 11.47 -21.45
C LEU A 40 -1.93 12.40 -22.26
N VAL A 41 -0.66 12.01 -22.47
CA VAL A 41 0.29 12.77 -23.31
C VAL A 41 -0.17 12.78 -24.78
N GLU A 42 -0.56 11.62 -25.31
CA GLU A 42 -1.08 11.51 -26.68
C GLU A 42 -2.32 12.38 -26.90
N VAL A 43 -3.32 12.29 -26.01
CA VAL A 43 -4.57 13.06 -26.12
C VAL A 43 -4.32 14.56 -25.99
N ARG A 44 -3.40 14.99 -25.12
CA ARG A 44 -2.99 16.40 -25.01
C ARG A 44 -2.31 16.90 -26.29
N SER A 45 -1.42 16.10 -26.87
CA SER A 45 -0.75 16.43 -28.13
C SER A 45 -1.77 16.55 -29.28
N SER A 46 -2.69 15.59 -29.39
CA SER A 46 -3.76 15.66 -30.38
C SER A 46 -4.65 16.87 -30.18
N SER A 47 -5.01 17.20 -28.93
CA SER A 47 -5.83 18.38 -28.61
C SER A 47 -5.11 19.68 -28.98
N ALA A 48 -3.80 19.76 -28.77
CA ALA A 48 -3.00 20.91 -29.15
C ALA A 48 -2.98 21.10 -30.67
N LYS A 49 -2.86 20.00 -31.43
CA LYS A 49 -2.95 20.03 -32.90
C LYS A 49 -4.33 20.52 -33.36
N THR A 50 -5.42 19.96 -32.82
CA THR A 50 -6.78 20.40 -33.14
C THR A 50 -7.02 21.88 -32.81
N LEU A 51 -6.42 22.38 -31.72
CA LEU A 51 -6.50 23.80 -31.37
C LEU A 51 -5.73 24.70 -32.37
N ALA A 52 -4.60 24.21 -32.90
CA ALA A 52 -3.87 24.91 -33.96
C ALA A 52 -4.70 24.94 -35.26
N ASP A 53 -5.29 23.81 -35.64
CA ASP A 53 -6.17 23.69 -36.81
C ASP A 53 -7.38 24.64 -36.68
N LYS A 54 -7.99 24.72 -35.49
CA LYS A 54 -9.06 25.71 -35.19
C LYS A 54 -8.59 27.14 -35.47
N LYS A 55 -7.41 27.53 -35.00
CA LYS A 55 -6.90 28.89 -35.21
C LYS A 55 -6.69 29.18 -36.68
N GLU A 56 -6.22 28.20 -37.44
CA GLU A 56 -6.02 28.36 -38.88
C GLU A 56 -7.35 28.52 -39.62
N LEU A 57 -8.34 27.66 -39.33
CA LEU A 57 -9.70 27.79 -39.87
C LEU A 57 -10.33 29.14 -39.54
N ALA A 58 -10.16 29.63 -38.30
CA ALA A 58 -10.66 30.94 -37.87
C ALA A 58 -10.02 32.09 -38.65
N ARG A 59 -8.71 32.02 -38.91
CA ARG A 59 -8.01 33.00 -39.74
C ARG A 59 -8.50 32.97 -41.18
N GLN A 60 -8.73 31.79 -41.75
CA GLN A 60 -9.25 31.66 -43.11
C GLN A 60 -10.67 32.20 -43.24
N ALA A 61 -11.55 31.90 -42.29
CA ALA A 61 -12.90 32.45 -42.26
C ALA A 61 -12.88 33.99 -42.19
N SER A 62 -12.06 34.55 -41.30
CA SER A 62 -11.89 36.00 -41.18
C SER A 62 -11.33 36.66 -42.44
N ARG A 63 -10.43 35.98 -43.18
CA ARG A 63 -9.96 36.47 -44.49
C ARG A 63 -11.08 36.54 -45.51
N PHE A 64 -11.88 35.49 -45.66
CA PHE A 64 -13.02 35.50 -46.59
C PHE A 64 -14.07 36.55 -46.22
N GLU A 65 -14.28 36.82 -44.94
CA GLU A 65 -15.16 37.90 -44.47
C GLU A 65 -14.62 39.30 -44.84
N ALA A 66 -13.30 39.49 -44.71
CA ALA A 66 -12.63 40.72 -45.14
C ALA A 66 -12.72 40.89 -46.67
N ASP A 67 -12.48 39.82 -47.44
CA ASP A 67 -12.60 39.84 -48.90
C ASP A 67 -14.05 40.14 -49.33
N ALA A 68 -15.05 39.56 -48.66
CA ALA A 68 -16.45 39.87 -48.92
C ALA A 68 -16.77 41.35 -48.68
N SER A 69 -16.18 41.96 -47.65
CA SER A 69 -16.32 43.40 -47.37
C SER A 69 -15.65 44.25 -48.46
N GLN A 70 -14.44 43.88 -48.90
CA GLN A 70 -13.78 44.57 -50.01
C GLN A 70 -14.55 44.46 -51.33
N TRP A 71 -15.15 43.31 -51.62
CA TRP A 71 -16.00 43.14 -52.80
C TRP A 71 -17.29 43.97 -52.71
N GLN A 72 -17.84 44.16 -51.52
CA GLN A 72 -18.95 45.08 -51.29
C GLN A 72 -18.56 46.52 -51.62
N GLU A 73 -17.44 47.01 -51.10
CA GLU A 73 -16.93 48.36 -51.39
C GLU A 73 -16.68 48.57 -52.90
N LYS A 74 -16.10 47.57 -53.58
CA LYS A 74 -15.90 47.59 -55.02
C LYS A 74 -17.22 47.65 -55.80
N ALA A 75 -18.24 46.93 -55.34
CA ALA A 75 -19.57 46.97 -55.95
C ALA A 75 -20.23 48.35 -55.81
N GLU A 76 -20.13 48.95 -54.62
CA GLU A 76 -20.63 50.30 -54.34
C GLU A 76 -19.91 51.36 -55.18
N LEU A 77 -18.59 51.26 -55.30
CA LEU A 77 -17.79 52.15 -56.15
C LEU A 77 -18.17 52.01 -57.63
N ALA A 78 -18.37 50.79 -58.12
CA ALA A 78 -18.79 50.56 -59.51
C ALA A 78 -20.17 51.17 -59.78
N LEU A 79 -21.11 51.03 -58.84
CA LEU A 79 -22.44 51.61 -58.93
C LEU A 79 -22.40 53.13 -58.91
N SER A 80 -21.54 53.74 -58.10
CA SER A 80 -21.33 55.20 -58.07
C SER A 80 -20.80 55.79 -59.39
N LYS A 81 -20.31 54.94 -60.28
CA LYS A 81 -19.80 55.29 -61.62
C LYS A 81 -20.69 54.76 -62.74
N ASP A 82 -21.94 54.41 -62.42
CA ASP A 82 -22.95 53.86 -63.34
C ASP A 82 -22.49 52.61 -64.10
N ARG A 83 -21.54 51.84 -63.54
CA ARG A 83 -21.05 50.58 -64.10
C ARG A 83 -21.70 49.38 -63.43
N GLU A 84 -22.98 49.16 -63.77
CA GLU A 84 -23.79 48.07 -63.21
C GLU A 84 -23.24 46.67 -63.50
N ASP A 85 -22.61 46.48 -64.66
CA ASP A 85 -21.97 45.23 -65.07
C ASP A 85 -20.85 44.83 -64.09
N LEU A 86 -19.98 45.78 -63.74
CA LEU A 86 -18.91 45.58 -62.76
C LEU A 86 -19.46 45.43 -61.35
N ALA A 87 -20.52 46.15 -60.98
CA ALA A 87 -21.17 46.01 -59.69
C ALA A 87 -21.75 44.60 -59.50
N ARG A 88 -22.44 44.07 -60.52
CA ARG A 88 -22.96 42.69 -60.50
C ARG A 88 -21.84 41.64 -60.39
N ALA A 89 -20.74 41.83 -61.13
CA ALA A 89 -19.59 40.94 -61.04
C ALA A 89 -18.96 40.94 -59.64
N ALA A 90 -18.77 42.13 -59.04
CA ALA A 90 -18.25 42.26 -57.67
C ALA A 90 -19.18 41.61 -56.63
N LEU A 91 -20.50 41.76 -56.77
CA LEU A 91 -21.46 41.11 -55.88
C LEU A 91 -21.45 39.57 -56.03
N MET A 92 -21.17 39.05 -57.23
CA MET A 92 -21.02 37.61 -57.44
C MET A 92 -19.78 37.07 -56.71
N GLU A 93 -18.65 37.78 -56.76
CA GLU A 93 -17.44 37.42 -55.99
C GLU A 93 -17.66 37.54 -54.48
N LYS A 94 -18.34 38.61 -54.01
CA LYS A 94 -18.77 38.75 -52.61
C LYS A 94 -19.56 37.52 -52.16
N LYS A 95 -20.53 37.08 -52.96
CA LYS A 95 -21.37 35.93 -52.62
C LYS A 95 -20.53 34.67 -52.40
N LYS A 96 -19.57 34.39 -53.28
CA LYS A 96 -18.63 33.25 -53.12
C LYS A 96 -17.83 33.36 -51.83
N CYS A 97 -17.30 34.55 -51.50
CA CYS A 97 -16.57 34.76 -50.24
C CYS A 97 -17.45 34.51 -49.02
N VAL A 98 -18.70 34.98 -49.02
CA VAL A 98 -19.66 34.76 -47.93
C VAL A 98 -19.99 33.27 -47.76
N GLU A 99 -20.22 32.55 -48.85
CA GLU A 99 -20.48 31.10 -48.83
C GLU A 99 -19.27 30.33 -48.26
N SER A 100 -18.05 30.64 -48.70
CA SER A 100 -16.81 30.04 -48.17
C SER A 100 -16.60 30.35 -46.68
N ALA A 101 -16.84 31.59 -46.25
CA ALA A 101 -16.76 31.96 -44.83
C ALA A 101 -17.81 31.21 -43.99
N GLY A 102 -19.03 31.06 -44.51
CA GLY A 102 -20.10 30.29 -43.88
C GLY A 102 -19.71 28.83 -43.65
N ALA A 103 -19.21 28.15 -44.68
CA ALA A 103 -18.75 26.77 -44.59
C ALA A 103 -17.63 26.60 -43.55
N LEU A 104 -16.65 27.50 -43.52
CA LEU A 104 -15.56 27.47 -42.53
C LEU A 104 -16.07 27.72 -41.10
N ARG A 105 -17.09 28.55 -40.90
CA ARG A 105 -17.71 28.77 -39.58
C ARG A 105 -18.46 27.53 -39.08
N GLU A 106 -19.15 26.83 -39.96
CA GLU A 106 -19.78 25.55 -39.60
C GLU A 106 -18.73 24.51 -39.20
N GLU A 107 -17.62 24.43 -39.94
CA GLU A 107 -16.50 23.57 -39.59
C GLU A 107 -15.87 23.95 -38.24
N LEU A 108 -15.66 25.25 -37.98
CA LEU A 108 -15.20 25.75 -36.69
C LEU A 108 -16.10 25.32 -35.54
N SER A 109 -17.43 25.41 -35.72
CA SER A 109 -18.38 24.97 -34.69
C SER A 109 -18.25 23.47 -34.40
N ARG A 110 -17.98 22.65 -35.42
CA ARG A 110 -17.75 21.21 -35.24
C ARG A 110 -16.44 20.97 -34.49
N VAL A 111 -15.36 21.66 -34.87
CA VAL A 111 -14.06 21.57 -34.20
C VAL A 111 -14.17 22.01 -32.74
N ASP A 112 -14.94 23.05 -32.44
CA ASP A 112 -15.19 23.50 -31.06
C ASP A 112 -15.88 22.45 -30.21
N SER A 113 -16.91 21.81 -30.75
CA SER A 113 -17.57 20.70 -30.06
C SER A 113 -16.62 19.53 -29.81
N HIS A 114 -15.67 19.28 -30.72
CA HIS A 114 -14.69 18.21 -30.58
C HIS A 114 -13.64 18.55 -29.52
N ILE A 115 -13.13 19.79 -29.49
CA ILE A 115 -12.20 20.26 -28.46
C ILE A 115 -12.85 20.18 -27.06
N ALA A 116 -14.11 20.57 -26.93
CA ALA A 116 -14.83 20.48 -25.66
C ALA A 116 -14.94 19.03 -25.15
N LYS A 117 -15.21 18.07 -26.06
CA LYS A 117 -15.20 16.64 -25.73
C LYS A 117 -13.82 16.17 -25.29
N LEU A 118 -12.77 16.50 -26.03
CA LEU A 118 -11.39 16.15 -25.68
C LEU A 118 -10.99 16.71 -24.30
N GLN A 119 -11.40 17.93 -23.97
CA GLN A 119 -11.15 18.51 -22.64
C GLN A 119 -11.85 17.74 -21.52
N SER A 120 -13.11 17.36 -21.73
CA SER A 120 -13.85 16.52 -20.77
C SER A 120 -13.17 15.15 -20.59
N GLU A 121 -12.75 14.52 -21.69
CA GLU A 121 -12.05 13.23 -21.67
C GLU A 121 -10.71 13.31 -20.93
N ILE A 122 -9.93 14.37 -21.19
CA ILE A 122 -8.68 14.64 -20.46
C ILE A 122 -8.94 14.74 -18.95
N SER A 123 -9.97 15.48 -18.53
CA SER A 123 -10.31 15.63 -17.11
C SER A 123 -10.64 14.28 -16.47
N GLN A 124 -11.48 13.47 -17.12
CA GLN A 124 -11.86 12.16 -16.62
C GLN A 124 -10.65 11.21 -16.47
N LEU A 125 -9.71 11.25 -17.43
CA LEU A 125 -8.49 10.44 -17.35
C LEU A 125 -7.57 10.91 -16.23
N GLN A 126 -7.48 12.23 -15.99
CA GLN A 126 -6.71 12.77 -14.86
C GLN A 126 -7.30 12.32 -13.52
N ASP A 127 -8.63 12.33 -13.37
CA ASP A 127 -9.31 11.87 -12.16
C ASP A 127 -9.08 10.38 -11.94
N LYS A 128 -9.23 9.56 -12.98
CA LYS A 128 -8.92 8.12 -12.94
C LYS A 128 -7.47 7.86 -12.59
N LEU A 129 -6.53 8.65 -13.14
CA LEU A 129 -5.10 8.52 -12.86
C LEU A 129 -4.80 8.83 -11.39
N ALA A 130 -5.45 9.85 -10.82
CA ALA A 130 -5.32 10.17 -9.40
C ALA A 130 -5.85 9.03 -8.51
N ASP A 131 -7.00 8.45 -8.86
CA ASP A 131 -7.56 7.28 -8.16
C ASP A 131 -6.61 6.07 -8.25
N ALA A 132 -6.10 5.77 -9.44
CA ALA A 132 -5.13 4.69 -9.65
C ALA A 132 -3.86 4.87 -8.81
N LYS A 133 -3.29 6.10 -8.74
CA LYS A 133 -2.13 6.42 -7.91
C LYS A 133 -2.41 6.26 -6.41
N SER A 134 -3.59 6.67 -5.96
CA SER A 134 -4.03 6.47 -4.56
C SER A 134 -4.10 4.98 -4.21
N ARG A 135 -4.70 4.17 -5.08
CA ARG A 135 -4.78 2.71 -4.92
C ARG A 135 -3.42 2.04 -4.93
N GLN A 136 -2.52 2.46 -5.83
CA GLN A 136 -1.15 1.97 -5.87
C GLN A 136 -0.45 2.14 -4.52
N LYS A 137 -0.57 3.35 -3.93
CA LYS A 137 0.01 3.65 -2.62
C LYS A 137 -0.58 2.77 -1.52
N ALA A 138 -1.90 2.53 -1.55
CA ALA A 138 -2.57 1.66 -0.59
C ALA A 138 -2.10 0.19 -0.71
N ILE A 139 -1.93 -0.31 -1.93
CA ILE A 139 -1.42 -1.68 -2.19
C ILE A 139 0.00 -1.83 -1.67
N ILE A 140 0.91 -0.91 -2.05
CA ILE A 140 2.31 -0.93 -1.59
C ILE A 140 2.40 -0.88 -0.06
N MET A 141 1.57 -0.06 0.58
CA MET A 141 1.52 0.03 2.04
C MET A 141 1.05 -1.28 2.67
N ARG A 142 -0.03 -1.88 2.16
CA ARG A 142 -0.53 -3.18 2.63
C ARG A 142 0.50 -4.29 2.46
N GLU A 143 1.17 -4.35 1.31
CA GLU A 143 2.23 -5.30 1.02
C GLU A 143 3.39 -5.15 2.01
N LYS A 144 3.84 -3.90 2.25
CA LYS A 144 4.88 -3.62 3.24
C LYS A 144 4.47 -4.08 4.64
N THR A 145 3.25 -3.78 5.08
CA THR A 145 2.73 -4.21 6.39
C THR A 145 2.63 -5.73 6.48
N ALA A 146 2.14 -6.41 5.46
CA ALA A 146 2.05 -7.86 5.41
C ALA A 146 3.45 -8.51 5.47
N ASN A 147 4.41 -8.01 4.68
CA ASN A 147 5.79 -8.48 4.71
C ASN A 147 6.48 -8.23 6.05
N SER A 148 6.25 -7.07 6.69
CA SER A 148 6.75 -6.81 8.05
C SER A 148 6.17 -7.79 9.07
N ARG A 149 4.85 -8.06 9.01
CA ARG A 149 4.20 -9.06 9.89
C ARG A 149 4.74 -10.47 9.65
N LEU A 150 4.94 -10.85 8.39
CA LEU A 150 5.51 -12.14 8.04
C LEU A 150 6.94 -12.29 8.58
N LYS A 151 7.80 -11.27 8.41
CA LYS A 151 9.16 -11.27 8.97
C LYS A 151 9.16 -11.37 10.49
N VAL A 152 8.27 -10.65 11.17
CA VAL A 152 8.14 -10.75 12.63
C VAL A 152 7.71 -12.15 13.04
N LYS A 153 6.70 -12.73 12.38
CA LYS A 153 6.29 -14.12 12.63
C LYS A 153 7.42 -15.11 12.37
N GLN A 154 8.12 -15.02 11.23
CA GLN A 154 9.27 -15.88 10.91
C GLN A 154 10.40 -15.75 11.93
N ASN A 155 10.65 -14.55 12.45
CA ASN A 155 11.65 -14.34 13.50
C ASN A 155 11.21 -14.94 14.85
N ILE A 156 9.91 -14.88 15.17
CA ILE A 156 9.34 -15.51 16.38
C ILE A 156 9.31 -17.04 16.24
N ASP A 157 8.93 -17.57 15.07
CA ASP A 157 8.96 -19.00 14.73
C ASP A 157 10.39 -19.53 14.52
N SER A 158 11.40 -18.65 14.48
CA SER A 158 12.77 -19.10 14.28
C SER A 158 13.27 -19.87 15.50
N ASP A 159 14.02 -20.94 15.26
CA ASP A 159 14.62 -21.83 16.26
C ASP A 159 15.38 -21.12 17.38
N LYS A 160 15.72 -19.84 17.25
CA LYS A 160 16.36 -19.03 18.29
C LYS A 160 15.46 -18.74 19.49
N VAL A 161 14.16 -18.58 19.30
CA VAL A 161 13.22 -18.42 20.43
C VAL A 161 13.03 -19.76 21.14
N ASN A 162 12.90 -20.85 20.38
CA ASN A 162 12.86 -22.21 20.92
C ASN A 162 14.19 -22.61 21.62
N ASP A 163 15.34 -22.21 21.09
CA ASP A 163 16.67 -22.44 21.71
C ASP A 163 16.83 -21.59 22.98
N ALA A 164 16.36 -20.34 23.00
CA ALA A 164 16.37 -19.51 24.19
C ALA A 164 15.48 -20.09 25.31
N LEU A 165 14.28 -20.58 24.97
CA LEU A 165 13.38 -21.26 25.91
C LEU A 165 14.00 -22.57 26.44
N SER A 166 14.58 -23.39 25.56
CA SER A 166 15.28 -24.62 25.95
C SER A 166 16.49 -24.37 26.87
N ARG A 167 17.20 -23.26 26.67
CA ARG A 167 18.27 -22.82 27.58
C ARG A 167 17.72 -22.39 28.93
N PHE A 168 16.58 -21.71 28.98
CA PHE A 168 15.89 -21.38 30.22
C PHE A 168 15.47 -22.63 31.00
N ASP A 169 14.85 -23.62 30.35
CA ASP A 169 14.47 -24.90 31.00
C ASP A 169 15.69 -25.69 31.52
N ARG A 170 16.86 -25.51 30.91
CA ARG A 170 18.12 -26.10 31.39
C ARG A 170 18.69 -25.35 32.60
N TYR A 171 18.52 -24.02 32.64
CA TYR A 171 18.90 -23.21 33.79
C TYR A 171 17.99 -23.48 34.99
N GLU A 172 16.68 -23.59 34.79
CA GLU A 172 15.71 -23.93 35.84
C GLU A 172 16.03 -25.29 36.45
N ARG A 173 16.18 -26.34 35.63
CA ARG A 173 16.60 -27.67 36.12
C ARG A 173 17.94 -27.69 36.86
N LYS A 174 18.86 -26.79 36.49
CA LYS A 174 20.15 -26.67 37.18
C LYS A 174 19.98 -25.97 38.53
N ILE A 175 19.10 -24.99 38.63
CA ILE A 175 18.75 -24.34 39.89
C ILE A 175 18.03 -25.33 40.79
N ASP A 176 17.02 -26.04 40.30
CA ASP A 176 16.32 -27.09 41.05
C ASP A 176 17.28 -28.16 41.57
N GLY A 177 18.26 -28.57 40.76
CA GLY A 177 19.29 -29.53 41.17
C GLY A 177 20.24 -28.99 42.24
N ILE A 178 20.56 -27.69 42.21
CA ILE A 178 21.36 -27.02 43.24
C ILE A 178 20.54 -26.88 44.53
N GLU A 179 19.27 -26.49 44.44
CA GLU A 179 18.35 -26.39 45.58
C GLU A 179 18.14 -27.75 46.25
N ALA A 180 17.91 -28.82 45.47
CA ALA A 180 17.82 -30.19 45.98
C ALA A 180 19.15 -30.65 46.63
N GLN A 181 20.29 -30.19 46.12
CA GLN A 181 21.59 -30.49 46.73
C GLN A 181 21.79 -29.75 48.05
N VAL A 182 21.34 -28.49 48.14
CA VAL A 182 21.34 -27.71 49.39
C VAL A 182 20.42 -28.36 50.42
N GLU A 183 19.22 -28.77 50.03
CA GLU A 183 18.25 -29.47 50.89
C GLU A 183 18.80 -30.83 51.37
N SER A 184 19.54 -31.54 50.51
CA SER A 184 20.25 -32.77 50.89
C SER A 184 21.42 -32.54 51.86
N TYR A 185 22.12 -31.41 51.79
CA TYR A 185 23.14 -31.05 52.77
C TYR A 185 22.52 -30.69 54.12
N ASP A 186 21.34 -30.05 54.12
CA ASP A 186 20.58 -29.71 55.33
C ASP A 186 20.02 -30.98 56.01
N MET A 187 19.58 -31.98 55.23
CA MET A 187 19.20 -33.31 55.73
C MET A 187 20.39 -34.17 56.23
N GLY A 188 21.63 -33.82 55.86
CA GLY A 188 22.84 -34.58 56.22
C GLY A 188 23.51 -34.14 57.53
N SER A 189 23.08 -33.02 58.12
CA SER A 189 23.57 -32.57 59.42
C SER A 189 22.68 -33.13 60.53
N LYS A 190 23.27 -33.90 61.46
CA LYS A 190 22.54 -34.36 62.67
C LYS A 190 21.97 -33.14 63.38
N SER A 191 20.68 -33.15 63.66
CA SER A 191 20.05 -32.06 64.43
C SER A 191 20.61 -32.05 65.85
N LEU A 192 20.79 -30.86 66.43
CA LEU A 192 21.16 -30.69 67.86
C LEU A 192 20.19 -31.47 68.78
N ALA A 193 18.95 -31.68 68.35
CA ALA A 193 17.97 -32.50 69.05
C ALA A 193 18.33 -34.00 69.07
N ASP A 194 18.96 -34.52 68.03
CA ASP A 194 19.40 -35.92 67.94
C ASP A 194 20.61 -36.15 68.86
N GLU A 195 21.56 -35.21 68.90
CA GLU A 195 22.71 -35.28 69.83
C GLU A 195 22.29 -35.19 71.30
N ILE A 196 21.27 -34.38 71.61
CA ILE A 196 20.71 -34.28 72.98
C ILE A 196 19.96 -35.57 73.36
N SER A 197 19.31 -36.24 72.41
CA SER A 197 18.61 -37.50 72.68
C SER A 197 19.55 -38.70 72.85
N GLU A 198 20.72 -38.70 72.17
CA GLU A 198 21.80 -39.67 72.41
C GLU A 198 22.39 -39.50 73.82
N LEU A 199 22.64 -38.26 74.27
CA LEU A 199 23.09 -37.96 75.63
C LEU A 199 22.09 -38.40 76.72
N ALA A 200 20.79 -38.24 76.48
CA ALA A 200 19.74 -38.67 77.41
C ALA A 200 19.56 -40.20 77.48
N SER A 201 20.07 -40.93 76.49
CA SER A 201 20.00 -42.39 76.44
C SER A 201 21.14 -43.06 77.21
N ASP A 202 22.33 -42.45 77.21
CA ASP A 202 23.47 -42.94 78.00
C ASP A 202 23.23 -42.84 79.51
N GLU A 203 22.56 -41.79 79.99
CA GLU A 203 22.27 -41.60 81.42
C GLU A 203 21.33 -42.68 82.00
N LYS A 204 20.40 -43.21 81.19
CA LYS A 204 19.47 -44.27 81.62
C LYS A 204 20.12 -45.65 81.63
N VAL A 205 21.10 -45.89 80.76
CA VAL A 205 21.82 -47.18 80.70
C VAL A 205 22.76 -47.32 81.90
N ASP A 206 23.39 -46.24 82.34
CA ASP A 206 24.25 -46.24 83.53
C ASP A 206 23.44 -46.46 84.84
N ASP A 207 22.23 -45.90 84.94
CA ASP A 207 21.32 -46.12 86.06
C ASP A 207 20.82 -47.58 86.13
N GLU A 208 20.51 -48.20 84.99
CA GLU A 208 20.14 -49.62 84.94
C GLU A 208 21.31 -50.55 85.29
N LEU A 209 22.55 -50.21 84.88
CA LEU A 209 23.75 -50.96 85.23
C LEU A 209 24.08 -50.89 86.72
N ALA A 210 23.85 -49.73 87.35
CA ALA A 210 24.02 -49.55 88.80
C ALA A 210 23.02 -50.39 89.61
N GLN A 211 21.76 -50.45 89.17
CA GLN A 211 20.74 -51.31 89.78
C GLN A 211 21.04 -52.81 89.61
N LEU A 212 21.60 -53.22 88.47
CA LEU A 212 21.99 -54.61 88.23
C LEU A 212 23.15 -55.03 89.14
N LYS A 213 24.17 -54.16 89.34
CA LYS A 213 25.27 -54.40 90.28
C LYS A 213 24.81 -54.49 91.74
N ALA A 214 23.82 -53.69 92.14
CA ALA A 214 23.24 -53.74 93.47
C ALA A 214 22.50 -55.06 93.72
N LYS A 215 21.72 -55.54 92.73
CA LYS A 215 21.06 -56.85 92.79
C LYS A 215 22.06 -58.00 92.89
N MET A 216 23.12 -58.00 92.08
CA MET A 216 24.12 -59.08 92.11
C MET A 216 24.88 -59.17 93.45
N LYS A 217 25.17 -58.04 94.12
CA LYS A 217 25.76 -58.05 95.47
C LYS A 217 24.83 -58.61 96.55
N SER A 218 23.51 -58.51 96.36
CA SER A 218 22.52 -59.04 97.33
C SER A 218 22.34 -60.56 97.23
N GLU A 219 22.47 -61.15 96.03
CA GLU A 219 22.34 -62.60 95.83
C GLU A 219 23.56 -63.40 96.29
N THR A 220 24.76 -62.81 96.33
CA THR A 220 25.97 -63.50 96.80
C THR A 220 26.03 -63.65 98.33
N LYS A 221 25.27 -62.86 99.10
CA LYS A 221 25.25 -62.91 100.58
C LYS A 221 24.27 -63.95 101.15
N ASN A 222 23.36 -64.50 100.35
CA ASN A 222 22.30 -65.42 100.79
C ASN A 222 22.62 -66.91 100.58
N LYS A 223 23.84 -67.26 100.15
CA LYS A 223 24.31 -68.64 99.96
C LYS A 223 25.42 -69.07 100.95
N SER A 224 25.63 -68.31 102.02
CA SER A 224 26.62 -68.61 103.06
C SER A 224 26.02 -68.53 104.48
N SER A 225 24.93 -69.26 104.71
CA SER A 225 24.41 -69.63 106.04
C SER A 225 23.77 -70.99 105.97
#